data_AF-A0A953WWU2-F1
#
_entry.id   AF-A0A953WWU2-F1
#
_cell.length_a   1.000
_cell.length_b   1.000
_cell.length_c   1.000
_cell.angle_alpha   90.00
_cell.angle_beta   90.00
_cell.angle_gamma   90.00
#
_symmetry.space_group_name_H-M   'P 1'
#
loop_
_entity.id
_entity.type
_entity.pdbx_description
1 polymer ?
#
loop_
_entity_poly.entity_id
_entity_poly.type
_entity_poly.pdbx_seq_one_letter_code
_entity_poly.pdbx_strand_id
1 'polypeptide(L)' 'MLPWGAMLRAALTAGLSPEAFWRLSLREWRWLAGAGGDGMGRGRLVGLMDAFPDEPLRMNEVRED' A
#
# COMPACT_ATOMS: atom_id res chain seq x y z
N MET A 1 10.73 -19.46 1.21
CA MET A 1 11.57 -18.95 2.32
C MET A 1 11.41 -17.44 2.43
N LEU A 2 11.60 -16.85 3.61
CA LEU A 2 11.49 -15.40 3.79
C LEU A 2 12.65 -14.67 3.08
N PRO A 3 12.41 -13.46 2.51
CA PRO A 3 13.43 -12.69 1.82
C PRO A 3 14.32 -11.93 2.82
N TRP A 4 15.04 -12.66 3.66
CA TRP A 4 15.82 -12.12 4.79
C TRP A 4 16.75 -10.97 4.41
N GLY A 5 17.45 -11.08 3.28
CA GLY A 5 18.35 -10.02 2.81
C GLY A 5 17.61 -8.72 2.45
N ALA A 6 16.41 -8.80 1.89
CA ALA A 6 15.61 -7.62 1.58
C ALA A 6 15.03 -6.99 2.87
N MET A 7 14.59 -7.82 3.81
CA MET A 7 14.08 -7.36 5.11
C MET A 7 15.15 -6.64 5.92
N LEU A 8 16.38 -7.17 5.98
CA LEU A 8 17.49 -6.52 6.68
C LEU A 8 17.84 -5.17 6.04
N ARG A 9 17.87 -5.08 4.70
CA ARG A 9 18.11 -3.79 4.02
C ARG A 9 17.01 -2.77 4.32
N ALA A 10 15.75 -3.20 4.33
CA ALA A 10 14.64 -2.33 4.71
C ALA A 10 14.76 -1.84 6.17
N ALA A 11 15.20 -2.70 7.07
CA ALA A 11 15.44 -2.34 8.48
C ALA A 11 16.54 -1.27 8.61
N LEU A 12 17.63 -1.42 7.86
CA LEU A 12 18.72 -0.44 7.81
C LEU A 12 18.22 0.92 7.28
N THR A 13 17.41 0.93 6.22
CA THR A 13 16.82 2.18 5.70
C THR A 13 15.84 2.84 6.68
N ALA A 14 15.21 2.06 7.56
CA ALA A 14 14.36 2.55 8.63
C ALA A 14 15.15 2.97 9.89
N GLY A 15 16.49 2.90 9.87
CA GLY A 15 17.35 3.31 10.98
C GLY A 15 17.58 2.24 12.05
N LEU A 16 17.15 1.00 11.83
CA LEU A 16 17.41 -0.11 12.76
C LEU A 16 18.82 -0.67 12.55
N SER A 17 19.55 -0.93 13.63
CA SER A 17 20.81 -1.68 13.55
C SER A 17 20.54 -3.16 13.23
N PRO A 18 21.52 -3.89 12.67
CA PRO A 18 21.36 -5.33 12.42
C PRO A 18 21.01 -6.12 13.68
N GLU A 19 21.62 -5.80 14.82
CA GLU A 19 21.32 -6.45 16.10
C GLU A 19 19.88 -6.21 16.54
N ALA A 20 19.39 -4.98 16.41
CA ALA A 20 18.00 -4.65 16.73
C ALA A 20 17.03 -5.45 15.84
N PHE A 21 17.31 -5.58 14.54
CA PHE A 21 16.51 -6.39 13.62
C PHE A 21 16.42 -7.86 14.05
N TRP A 22 17.55 -8.48 14.42
CA TRP A 22 17.57 -9.90 14.83
C TRP A 22 16.93 -10.16 16.20
N ARG A 23 16.82 -9.13 17.04
CA ARG A 23 16.11 -9.22 18.33
C ARG A 23 14.59 -9.11 18.17
N LEU A 24 14.10 -8.52 17.08
CA LEU A 24 12.66 -8.44 16.80
C LEU A 24 12.09 -9.81 16.47
N SER A 25 10.89 -10.07 16.97
CA SER A 25 10.07 -11.16 16.42
C SER A 25 9.61 -10.80 15.00
N LEU A 26 9.34 -11.82 14.19
CA LEU A 26 8.79 -11.62 12.84
C LEU A 26 7.47 -10.84 12.84
N ARG A 27 6.68 -10.94 13.92
CA ARG A 27 5.43 -10.18 14.09
C ARG A 27 5.70 -8.68 14.28
N GLU A 28 6.63 -8.33 15.16
CA GLU A 28 7.01 -6.94 15.41
C GLU A 28 7.64 -6.32 14.17
N TRP A 29 8.52 -7.06 13.49
CA TRP A 29 9.05 -6.62 12.20
C TRP A 29 7.93 -6.33 11.19
N ARG A 30 6.93 -7.20 11.07
CA ARG A 30 5.79 -6.98 10.16
C ARG A 30 4.99 -5.74 10.50
N TRP A 31 4.83 -5.42 11.79
CA TRP A 31 4.20 -4.17 12.19
C TRP A 31 5.03 -2.95 11.81
N LEU A 32 6.35 -2.98 12.09
CA LEU A 32 7.26 -1.87 11.75
C LEU A 32 7.43 -1.67 10.24
N ALA A 33 7.54 -2.77 9.50
CA ALA A 33 7.70 -2.76 8.04
C ALA A 33 6.39 -2.44 7.29
N GLY A 34 5.30 -2.15 8.01
CA GLY A 34 4.02 -1.80 7.41
C GLY A 34 3.36 -2.95 6.66
N ALA A 35 3.53 -4.20 7.10
CA ALA A 35 2.84 -5.35 6.52
C ALA A 35 1.37 -5.40 6.99
N GLY A 36 0.58 -4.47 6.46
CA GLY A 36 -0.86 -4.33 6.71
C GLY A 36 -1.67 -3.76 5.53
N GLY A 37 -1.09 -3.72 4.33
CA GLY A 37 -1.82 -3.44 3.09
C GLY A 37 -0.85 -3.03 2.00
N ASP A 38 -0.95 -3.64 0.82
CA ASP A 38 -0.50 -2.97 -0.39
C ASP A 38 -1.13 -1.57 -0.35
N GLY A 39 -0.30 -0.53 -0.21
CA GLY A 39 -0.77 0.83 -0.35
C GLY A 39 -1.58 0.92 -1.63
N MET A 40 -2.72 1.61 -1.58
CA MET A 40 -3.71 1.68 -2.67
C MET A 40 -3.02 1.76 -4.04
N GLY A 41 -2.95 0.62 -4.74
CA GLY A 41 -2.26 0.56 -6.03
C GLY A 41 -2.97 1.46 -7.04
N ARG A 42 -2.24 1.96 -8.05
CA ARG A 42 -2.80 2.86 -9.07
C ARG A 42 -4.08 2.32 -9.71
N GLY A 43 -4.13 1.03 -10.04
CA GLY A 43 -5.33 0.41 -10.62
C GLY A 43 -6.54 0.45 -9.68
N ARG A 44 -6.31 0.29 -8.37
CA ARG A 44 -7.38 0.39 -7.38
C ARG A 44 -7.86 1.84 -7.25
N LEU A 45 -6.94 2.81 -7.31
CA LEU A 45 -7.27 4.24 -7.27
C LEU A 45 -8.14 4.65 -8.48
N VAL A 46 -7.78 4.18 -9.68
CA VAL A 46 -8.59 4.38 -10.90
C VAL A 46 -10.01 3.82 -10.72
N GLY A 47 -10.13 2.60 -10.17
CA GLY A 47 -11.44 2.02 -9.89
C GLY A 47 -12.30 2.84 -8.90
N LEU A 48 -11.69 3.58 -7.97
CA LEU A 48 -12.43 4.50 -7.11
C LEU A 48 -12.88 5.77 -7.84
N MET A 49 -12.04 6.31 -8.71
CA MET A 49 -12.37 7.50 -9.51
C MET A 49 -13.56 7.22 -10.44
N ASP A 50 -13.63 6.03 -11.03
CA ASP A 50 -14.76 5.61 -11.87
C ASP A 50 -16.05 5.41 -11.05
N ALA A 51 -15.94 4.82 -9.86
CA ALA A 51 -17.09 4.55 -9.00
C ALA A 51 -17.67 5.81 -8.33
N PHE A 52 -16.82 6.82 -8.10
CA PHE A 52 -17.16 8.07 -7.41
C PHE A 52 -16.60 9.27 -8.19
N PRO A 53 -17.18 9.61 -9.36
CA PRO A 53 -16.72 10.76 -10.13
C PRO A 53 -16.97 12.07 -9.38
N ASP A 54 -15.97 12.97 -9.40
CA ASP A 54 -16.04 14.27 -8.71
C ASP A 54 -17.12 15.20 -9.32
N GLU A 55 -17.41 15.02 -10.61
CA GLU A 55 -18.52 15.69 -11.26
C GLU A 55 -19.78 14.83 -11.14
N PRO A 56 -20.92 15.38 -10.67
CA PRO A 56 -22.17 14.64 -10.70
C PRO A 56 -22.46 14.28 -12.15
N LEU A 57 -22.69 12.99 -12.43
CA LEU A 57 -23.13 12.52 -13.74
C LEU A 57 -24.24 13.44 -14.22
N ARG A 58 -23.98 14.19 -15.31
CA ARG A 58 -25.03 14.98 -15.96
C ARG A 58 -26.04 14.00 -16.52
N MET A 59 -27.06 13.69 -15.72
CA MET A 59 -28.28 13.07 -16.20
C MET A 59 -28.98 14.11 -17.07
N ASN A 60 -28.57 14.24 -18.33
CA ASN A 60 -29.27 14.95 -19.42
C ASN A 60 -28.52 14.74 -20.76
N GLU A 61 -28.63 13.56 -21.33
CA GLU A 61 -28.78 13.41 -22.79
C GLU A 61 -30.07 12.63 -23.02
N VAL A 62 -31.18 13.36 -22.88
CA VAL A 62 -32.40 12.99 -23.58
C VAL A 62 -32.04 13.06 -25.07
N ARG A 63 -31.95 11.90 -25.72
CA ARG A 63 -31.99 11.81 -27.18
C ARG A 63 -33.34 12.35 -27.64
N GLU A 64 -33.34 13.54 -28.22
CA GLU A 64 -34.36 13.95 -29.18
C GLU A 64 -33.66 14.11 -30.54
N ASP A 65 -33.90 13.12 -31.40
CA ASP A 65 -33.96 13.26 -32.87
C ASP A 65 -35.27 12.59 -33.31
#